data_AF-A0A942MSW2-F1
#
_entry.id   AF-A0A942MSW2-F1
#
_cell.length_a   1.000
_cell.length_b   1.000
_cell.length_c   1.000
_cell.angle_alpha   90.00
_cell.angle_beta   90.00
_cell.angle_gamma   90.00
#
_symmetry.space_group_name_H-M   'P 1'
#
loop_
_entity.id
_entity.type
_entity.pdbx_description
1 polymer ?
#
loop_
_entity_poly.entity_id
_entity_poly.type
_entity_poly.pdbx_seq_one_letter_code
_entity_poly.pdbx_strand_id
1 'polypeptide(L)' 'MENTKRNGNTKRTQRDYGLAFKLQVVDEVEKGQLTYKQAQTKYGIQGRSTVLVWLRKHGRLDWKS' A
#
# COMPACT_ATOMS: atom_id res chain seq x y z
N MET A 1 23.37 -7.90 -9.34
CA MET A 1 22.00 -8.39 -9.04
C MET A 1 21.06 -7.79 -10.06
N GLU A 2 20.34 -8.66 -10.74
CA GLU A 2 19.69 -8.46 -12.03
C GLU A 2 18.48 -7.51 -12.01
N ASN A 3 18.50 -6.57 -12.95
CA ASN A 3 17.44 -5.98 -13.75
C ASN A 3 15.95 -6.18 -13.31
N THR A 4 15.22 -5.08 -13.09
CA THR A 4 13.82 -4.96 -13.55
C THR A 4 13.49 -3.51 -13.90
N LYS A 5 13.58 -3.20 -15.20
CA LYS A 5 12.74 -2.20 -15.87
C LYS A 5 11.28 -2.40 -15.46
N ARG A 6 10.63 -1.33 -14.99
CA ARG A 6 9.29 -0.93 -15.49
C ARG A 6 9.22 0.60 -15.50
N ASN A 7 9.90 1.21 -16.47
CA ASN A 7 9.51 2.51 -17.01
C ASN A 7 8.24 2.29 -17.84
N GLY A 8 7.14 2.07 -17.14
CA GLY A 8 5.81 2.22 -17.68
C GLY A 8 5.10 3.11 -16.70
N ASN A 9 4.95 4.39 -17.02
CA ASN A 9 3.97 5.24 -16.36
C ASN A 9 2.59 4.65 -16.70
N THR A 10 2.21 3.53 -16.07
CA THR A 10 0.82 3.08 -16.09
C THR A 10 0.05 4.25 -15.52
N LYS A 11 -0.76 4.93 -16.35
CA LYS A 11 -1.55 6.08 -15.90
C LYS A 11 -2.20 5.69 -14.59
N ARG A 12 -1.91 6.45 -13.53
CA ARG A 12 -2.56 6.22 -12.23
C ARG A 12 -4.04 6.40 -12.49
N THR A 13 -4.78 5.30 -12.35
CA THR A 13 -6.23 5.38 -12.42
C THR A 13 -6.70 5.95 -11.09
N GLN A 14 -7.61 6.91 -11.15
CA GLN A 14 -8.29 7.36 -9.94
C GLN A 14 -9.09 6.17 -9.42
N ARG A 15 -8.68 5.65 -8.27
CA ARG A 15 -9.32 4.53 -7.60
C ARG A 15 -9.76 5.03 -6.24
N ASP A 16 -11.06 5.18 -6.06
CA ASP A 16 -11.64 5.46 -4.76
C ASP A 16 -11.64 4.18 -3.93
N TYR A 17 -10.64 4.08 -3.08
CA TYR A 17 -10.55 3.04 -2.08
C TYR A 17 -11.50 3.38 -0.93
N GLY A 18 -12.54 2.56 -0.74
CA GLY A 18 -13.47 2.68 0.37
C GLY A 18 -12.78 2.60 1.73
N LEU A 19 -13.38 3.20 2.76
CA LEU A 19 -12.80 3.23 4.11
C LEU A 19 -12.58 1.82 4.68
N ALA A 20 -13.56 0.93 4.56
CA ALA A 20 -13.45 -0.45 5.03
C ALA A 20 -12.26 -1.19 4.40
N PHE A 21 -12.05 -1.00 3.10
CA PHE A 21 -10.90 -1.57 2.40
C PHE A 21 -9.57 -1.02 2.94
N LYS A 22 -9.47 0.29 3.16
CA LYS A 22 -8.27 0.91 3.74
C LYS A 22 -7.95 0.33 5.13
N LEU A 23 -8.97 0.18 5.97
CA LEU A 23 -8.82 -0.38 7.31
C LEU A 23 -8.40 -1.85 7.27
N GLN A 24 -8.98 -2.65 6.37
CA GLN A 24 -8.57 -4.05 6.19
C GLN A 24 -7.10 -4.17 5.79
N VAL A 25 -6.66 -3.37 4.81
CA VAL A 25 -5.25 -3.37 4.38
C VAL A 25 -4.31 -2.98 5.53
N VAL A 26 -4.70 -1.98 6.33
CA VAL A 26 -3.91 -1.54 7.50
C VAL A 26 -3.85 -2.65 8.55
N ASP A 27 -4.96 -3.28 8.89
CA ASP A 27 -5.03 -4.37 9.88
C ASP A 27 -4.19 -5.59 9.46
N GLU A 28 -4.24 -6.02 8.19
CA GLU A 28 -3.39 -7.12 7.69
C GLU A 28 -1.89 -6.77 7.78
N VAL A 29 -1.52 -5.50 7.54
CA VAL A 29 -0.13 -5.04 7.69
C VAL A 29 0.30 -4.98 9.16
N GLU A 30 -0.53 -4.44 10.04
CA GLU A 30 -0.21 -4.29 11.47
C GLU A 30 -0.15 -5.64 12.19
N LYS A 31 -0.94 -6.62 11.76
CA LYS A 31 -0.85 -8.01 12.21
C LYS A 31 0.41 -8.73 11.71
N GLY A 32 1.19 -8.11 10.82
CA GLY A 32 2.38 -8.71 10.22
C GLY A 32 2.07 -9.81 9.19
N GLN A 33 0.82 -9.95 8.74
CA GLN A 33 0.43 -10.95 7.73
C GLN A 33 1.03 -10.60 6.36
N LEU A 34 1.22 -9.32 6.10
CA LEU A 34 1.79 -8.82 4.86
C LEU A 34 2.54 -7.51 5.09
N THR A 35 3.66 -7.33 4.39
CA THR A 35 4.34 -6.04 4.36
C THR A 35 3.57 -5.05 3.48
N TYR A 36 3.78 -3.74 3.68
CA TYR A 36 3.15 -2.72 2.83
C TYR A 36 3.48 -2.91 1.33
N LYS A 37 4.65 -3.44 0.98
CA LYS A 37 5.02 -3.77 -0.41
C LYS A 37 4.21 -4.95 -0.96
N GLN A 38 4.00 -5.97 -0.14
CA GLN A 38 3.15 -7.11 -0.49
C GLN A 38 1.68 -6.68 -0.62
N ALA A 39 1.19 -5.81 0.27
CA ALA A 39 -0.14 -5.21 0.17
C ALA A 39 -0.34 -4.52 -1.18
N GLN A 40 0.65 -3.74 -1.62
CA GLN A 40 0.58 -3.03 -2.89
C GLN A 40 0.40 -3.97 -4.08
N THR A 41 1.20 -5.03 -4.14
CA THR A 41 1.13 -6.01 -5.22
C THR A 41 -0.17 -6.82 -5.13
N LYS A 42 -0.55 -7.30 -3.94
CA LYS A 42 -1.74 -8.13 -3.69
C LYS A 42 -3.03 -7.42 -4.08
N TYR A 43 -3.17 -6.14 -3.72
CA TYR A 43 -4.37 -5.36 -3.98
C TYR A 43 -4.28 -4.45 -5.23
N GLY A 44 -3.19 -4.55 -6.01
CA GLY A 44 -2.99 -3.74 -7.20
C GLY A 44 -2.94 -2.23 -6.92
N ILE A 45 -2.39 -1.82 -5.78
CA ILE A 45 -2.25 -0.41 -5.40
C ILE A 45 -1.04 0.16 -6.15
N GLN A 46 -1.30 1.05 -7.10
CA GLN A 46 -0.27 1.61 -7.98
C GLN A 46 0.65 2.63 -7.28
N GLY A 47 0.19 3.24 -6.17
CA GLY A 47 0.95 4.27 -5.46
C GLY A 47 1.93 3.69 -4.45
N ARG A 48 3.24 3.93 -4.66
CA ARG A 48 4.34 3.50 -3.78
C ARG A 48 4.19 3.91 -2.32
N SER A 49 3.50 5.02 -2.05
CA SER A 49 3.27 5.53 -0.70
C SER A 49 1.81 5.41 -0.22
N THR A 50 0.88 4.92 -1.06
CA THR A 50 -0.55 4.90 -0.72
C THR A 50 -0.84 4.09 0.54
N VAL A 51 -0.26 2.89 0.65
CA VAL A 51 -0.43 2.05 1.85
C VAL A 51 0.21 2.70 3.08
N LEU A 52 1.38 3.33 2.93
CA LEU A 52 2.04 4.07 4.01
C LEU A 52 1.21 5.28 4.50
N VAL A 53 0.53 5.98 3.58
CA VAL A 53 -0.39 7.07 3.94
C VAL A 53 -1.57 6.54 4.76
N TRP A 54 -2.12 5.37 4.41
CA TRP A 54 -3.19 4.76 5.20
C TRP A 54 -2.70 4.29 6.56
N LEU A 55 -1.50 3.70 6.63
CA LEU A 55 -0.88 3.31 7.89
C LEU A 55 -0.64 4.51 8.81
N ARG A 56 -0.21 5.66 8.28
CA ARG A 56 -0.07 6.88 9.09
C ARG A 56 -1.39 7.50 9.55
N LYS A 57 -2.45 7.35 8.76
CA LYS A 57 -3.76 7.96 9.07
C LYS A 57 -4.63 7.07 9.95
N HIS A 58 -4.50 5.75 9.79
CA HIS A 58 -5.41 4.75 10.37
C HIS A 58 -4.69 3.67 11.17
N GLY A 59 -3.37 3.54 11.04
CA GLY A 59 -2.58 2.61 11.84
C GLY A 59 -2.35 3.15 13.26
N ARG A 60 -2.05 2.23 14.16
CA ARG A 60 -1.77 2.47 15.58
C ARG A 60 -0.27 2.47 15.87
N LEU A 61 0.52 1.81 15.02
CA LEU A 61 1.98 1.84 15.10
C LEU A 61 2.48 3.19 14.57
N ASP A 62 3.50 3.76 15.23
CA ASP A 62 4.13 5.01 14.80
C ASP A 62 4.95 4.75 13.53
N TRP A 63 4.28 4.76 12.37
CA TRP A 63 4.89 4.65 11.06
C TRP A 63 5.52 6.00 10.67
N LYS A 64 6.48 6.47 11.48
CA LYS A 64 7.30 7.65 11.19
C LYS A 64 8.46 7.33 10.25
N SER A 65 8.89 8.36 9.53
CA SER A 65 10.02 8.31 8.58
C SER A 65 11.36 8.46 9.30
#